data_AF-A0A6J4MJZ3-F1
#
_entry.id   AF-A0A6J4MJZ3-F1
#
_cell.length_a   1.000
_cell.length_b   1.000
_cell.length_c   1.000
_cell.angle_alpha   90.00
_cell.angle_beta   90.00
_cell.angle_gamma   90.00
#
_symmetry.space_group_name_H-M   'P 1'
#
loop_
_entity.id
_entity.type
_entity.pdbx_description
1 polymer ?
#
loop_
_entity_poly.entity_id
_entity_poly.type
_entity_poly.pdbx_seq_one_letter_code
_entity_poly.pdbx_strand_id
1 'polypeptide(L)'
;MWHLNPEDLARLVDEAPEPAEAAHLRECLVCRRELSEMRDQTHALASLAGDGPAPGAWNDLEARLQAEGLIRGATVTPLRPRWIRTHGLRAAASLALFLLGGTAGAALWNARTSRQMAAVAAAPAPAPNVAEPVTGTPAESSFAGLMGGTPNEAPRSSVRLASTAPAAVDTPSAMRARTTAPRPAPVRVTPRQAEDAARQLLQAQAAYVGALQRYAAIADPNSGNPPETRLAALDRLVTLTAEALEHAPGDPVINGYHLAATAERSRLRRELEQDAQTAWF
;
A
#
# COMPACT_ATOMS: atom_id res chain seq x y z
N MET A 1 42.20 7.25 -27.22
CA MET A 1 41.74 7.49 -25.83
C MET A 1 41.02 6.24 -25.39
N TRP A 2 41.17 5.82 -24.14
CA TRP A 2 40.41 4.69 -23.60
C TRP A 2 39.02 5.15 -23.18
N HIS A 3 38.01 4.33 -23.42
CA HIS A 3 36.63 4.53 -22.96
C HIS A 3 36.46 3.93 -21.56
N LEU A 4 35.46 4.39 -20.82
CA LEU A 4 34.98 3.67 -19.62
C LEU A 4 34.37 2.32 -20.04
N ASN A 5 34.45 1.33 -19.16
CA ASN A 5 33.92 0.00 -19.41
C ASN A 5 32.38 0.03 -19.27
N PRO A 6 31.59 -0.81 -19.99
CA PRO A 6 30.13 -0.81 -19.85
C PRO A 6 29.63 -1.06 -18.42
N GLU A 7 30.36 -1.86 -17.63
CA GLU A 7 30.08 -2.09 -16.21
C GLU A 7 30.26 -0.81 -15.36
N ASP A 8 31.27 0.01 -15.66
CA ASP A 8 31.46 1.32 -15.00
C ASP A 8 30.31 2.27 -15.39
N LEU A 9 29.95 2.31 -16.67
CA LEU A 9 28.81 3.12 -17.15
C LEU A 9 27.49 2.68 -16.53
N ALA A 10 27.27 1.38 -16.36
CA ALA A 10 26.09 0.84 -15.69
C ALA A 10 26.03 1.24 -14.21
N ARG A 11 27.15 1.16 -13.47
CA ARG A 11 27.25 1.67 -12.08
C ARG A 11 26.90 3.16 -12.00
N LEU A 12 27.38 3.95 -12.96
CA LEU A 12 27.11 5.38 -13.05
C LEU A 12 25.66 5.74 -13.42
N VAL A 13 24.78 4.78 -13.73
CA VAL A 13 23.34 5.06 -13.90
C VAL A 13 22.78 5.60 -12.59
N ASP A 14 23.04 4.90 -11.48
CA ASP A 14 22.50 5.17 -10.15
C ASP A 14 23.50 5.88 -9.20
N GLU A 15 24.81 5.74 -9.43
CA GLU A 15 25.86 6.34 -8.60
C GLU A 15 26.43 7.67 -9.14
N ALA A 16 27.00 8.48 -8.25
CA ALA A 16 27.73 9.69 -8.64
C ALA A 16 29.13 9.33 -9.19
N PRO A 17 29.59 9.96 -10.29
CA PRO A 17 30.90 9.69 -10.86
C PRO A 17 32.04 10.21 -10.00
N GLU A 18 33.12 9.43 -9.94
CA GLU A 18 34.38 9.87 -9.34
C GLU A 18 34.99 11.05 -10.13
N PRO A 19 35.88 11.87 -9.54
CA PRO A 19 36.44 13.05 -10.21
C PRO A 19 37.14 12.75 -11.54
N ALA A 20 37.78 11.58 -11.67
CA ALA A 20 38.42 11.13 -12.90
C ALA A 20 37.39 10.74 -13.99
N GLU A 21 36.34 10.02 -13.60
CA GLU A 21 35.22 9.64 -14.48
C GLU A 21 34.45 10.88 -14.94
N ALA A 22 34.20 11.83 -14.05
CA ALA A 22 33.57 13.12 -14.35
C ALA A 22 34.45 14.01 -15.26
N ALA A 23 35.78 13.86 -15.23
CA ALA A 23 36.67 14.49 -16.20
C ALA A 23 36.55 13.79 -17.57
N HIS A 24 36.65 12.46 -17.61
CA HIS A 24 36.49 11.69 -18.84
C HIS A 24 35.13 11.94 -19.51
N LEU A 25 34.04 11.93 -18.74
CA LEU A 25 32.69 12.20 -19.22
C LEU A 25 32.50 13.64 -19.72
N ARG A 26 33.34 14.62 -19.36
CA ARG A 26 33.28 15.96 -19.99
C ARG A 26 33.93 15.97 -21.38
N GLU A 27 34.90 15.10 -21.63
CA GLU A 27 35.68 15.07 -22.87
C GLU A 27 35.12 14.05 -23.88
N CYS A 28 34.72 12.87 -23.40
CA CYS A 28 34.28 11.73 -24.22
C CYS A 28 32.78 11.77 -24.57
N LEU A 29 32.44 12.11 -25.81
CA LEU A 29 31.06 12.12 -26.32
C LEU A 29 30.40 10.73 -26.35
N VAL A 30 31.17 9.67 -26.58
CA VAL A 30 30.65 8.29 -26.70
C VAL A 30 30.10 7.82 -25.36
N CYS A 31 30.94 7.82 -24.32
CA CYS A 31 30.55 7.42 -22.97
C CYS A 31 29.42 8.30 -22.39
N ARG A 32 29.34 9.59 -22.75
CA ARG A 32 28.19 10.43 -22.41
C ARG A 32 26.89 9.93 -23.02
N ARG A 33 26.88 9.64 -24.33
CA ARG A 33 25.68 9.17 -25.04
C ARG A 33 25.19 7.85 -24.46
N GLU A 34 26.12 6.92 -24.27
CA GLU A 34 25.83 5.58 -23.74
C GLU A 34 25.26 5.65 -22.32
N LEU A 35 25.85 6.45 -21.43
CA LEU A 35 25.31 6.69 -20.09
C LEU A 35 23.93 7.38 -20.10
N SER A 36 23.69 8.34 -21.01
CA SER A 36 22.36 8.94 -21.15
C SER A 36 21.32 7.94 -21.65
N GLU A 37 21.69 7.08 -22.59
CA GLU A 37 20.79 6.06 -23.14
C GLU A 37 20.41 5.01 -22.07
N MET A 38 21.37 4.55 -21.26
CA MET A 38 21.10 3.66 -20.12
C MET A 38 20.16 4.32 -19.09
N ARG A 39 20.39 5.60 -18.75
CA ARG A 39 19.51 6.35 -17.82
C ARG A 39 18.10 6.56 -18.39
N ASP A 40 17.98 6.90 -19.67
CA ASP A 40 16.69 7.05 -20.34
C ASP A 40 15.90 5.73 -20.37
N GLN A 41 16.59 4.59 -20.57
CA GLN A 41 16.00 3.25 -20.47
C GLN A 41 15.52 2.94 -19.04
N THR A 42 16.33 3.23 -18.02
CA THR A 42 15.92 3.06 -16.60
C THR A 42 14.72 3.93 -16.25
N HIS A 43 14.69 5.19 -16.70
CA HIS A 43 13.52 6.06 -16.50
C HIS A 43 12.28 5.57 -17.25
N ALA A 44 12.43 5.05 -18.47
CA ALA A 44 11.32 4.46 -19.22
C ALA A 44 10.74 3.22 -18.50
N LEU A 45 11.61 2.34 -17.98
CA LEU A 45 11.18 1.19 -17.17
C LEU A 45 10.49 1.61 -15.87
N ALA A 46 11.01 2.61 -15.17
CA ALA A 46 10.40 3.17 -13.95
C ALA A 46 9.04 3.87 -14.21
N SER A 47 8.76 4.27 -15.46
CA SER A 47 7.48 4.87 -15.86
C SER A 47 6.37 3.85 -16.15
N LEU A 48 6.71 2.56 -16.26
CA LEU A 48 5.73 1.49 -16.40
C LEU A 48 4.87 1.42 -15.13
N ALA A 49 3.58 1.14 -15.30
CA ALA A 49 2.67 0.99 -14.16
C ALA A 49 3.08 -0.22 -13.32
N GLY A 50 3.80 0.04 -12.23
CA GLY A 50 4.14 -0.97 -11.25
C GLY A 50 2.92 -1.30 -10.40
N ASP A 51 2.37 -2.49 -10.58
CA ASP A 51 1.49 -3.08 -9.58
C ASP A 51 2.30 -3.20 -8.28
N GLY A 52 1.94 -2.39 -7.28
CA GLY A 52 2.59 -2.43 -5.98
C GLY A 52 2.48 -3.82 -5.36
N PRO A 53 3.48 -4.26 -4.57
CA PRO A 53 3.43 -5.57 -3.93
C PRO A 53 2.17 -5.69 -3.07
N ALA A 54 1.62 -6.90 -3.01
CA ALA A 54 0.34 -7.18 -2.36
C ALA A 54 0.28 -6.58 -0.94
N PRO A 55 -0.88 -6.05 -0.50
CA PRO A 55 -1.01 -5.44 0.83
C PRO A 55 -0.54 -6.40 1.95
N GLY A 56 0.49 -5.99 2.69
CA GLY A 56 1.10 -6.80 3.76
C GLY A 56 2.40 -7.51 3.37
N ALA A 57 2.71 -7.69 2.08
CA ALA A 57 3.90 -8.43 1.64
C ALA A 57 5.22 -7.85 2.18
N TRP A 58 5.31 -6.53 2.38
CA TRP A 58 6.44 -5.89 3.04
C TRP A 58 6.57 -6.26 4.53
N ASN A 59 5.46 -6.38 5.24
CA ASN A 59 5.45 -6.77 6.65
C ASN A 59 5.86 -8.24 6.83
N ASP A 60 5.40 -9.12 5.92
CA ASP A 60 5.76 -10.54 5.92
C ASP A 60 7.26 -10.73 5.61
N LEU A 61 7.78 -9.96 4.66
CA LEU A 61 9.20 -9.94 4.31
C LEU A 61 10.04 -9.37 5.46
N GLU A 62 9.60 -8.29 6.11
CA GLU A 62 10.25 -7.75 7.31
C GLU A 62 10.26 -8.80 8.44
N ALA A 63 9.12 -9.43 8.74
CA ALA A 63 9.02 -10.47 9.76
C ALA A 63 9.96 -11.65 9.49
N ARG A 64 10.11 -12.06 8.22
CA ARG A 64 11.04 -13.12 7.83
C ARG A 64 12.50 -12.71 7.98
N LEU A 65 12.89 -11.52 7.53
CA LEU A 65 14.25 -10.98 7.72
C LEU A 65 14.60 -10.76 9.21
N GLN A 66 13.61 -10.46 10.06
CA GLN A 66 13.79 -10.40 11.51
C GLN A 66 14.00 -11.79 12.11
N ALA A 67 13.23 -12.80 11.67
CA ALA A 67 13.39 -14.19 12.11
C ALA A 67 14.73 -14.81 11.67
N GLU A 68 15.22 -14.44 10.49
CA GLU A 68 16.55 -14.80 9.96
C GLU A 68 17.69 -13.99 10.62
N GLY A 69 17.37 -12.97 11.44
CA GLY A 69 18.35 -12.12 12.12
C GLY A 69 19.12 -11.16 11.23
N LEU A 70 18.80 -11.09 9.93
CA LEU A 70 19.43 -10.25 8.93
C LEU A 70 19.17 -8.76 9.16
N ILE A 71 17.97 -8.43 9.66
CA ILE A 71 17.66 -7.11 10.19
C ILE A 71 17.40 -7.23 11.68
N ARG A 72 17.98 -6.31 12.46
CA ARG A 72 17.49 -6.05 13.81
C ARG A 72 16.08 -5.52 13.63
N GLY A 73 15.09 -6.31 14.03
CA GLY A 73 13.72 -5.82 14.12
C GLY A 73 13.74 -4.51 14.87
N ALA A 74 13.06 -3.50 14.31
CA ALA A 74 12.79 -2.30 15.05
C ALA A 74 11.92 -2.73 16.23
N THR A 75 12.57 -3.01 17.35
CA THR A 75 11.91 -2.90 18.64
C THR A 75 11.53 -1.44 18.75
N VAL A 76 10.33 -1.16 18.24
CA VAL A 76 9.42 -0.19 18.81
C VAL A 76 9.27 -0.66 20.25
N THR A 77 10.28 -0.33 21.05
CA THR A 77 10.22 -0.34 22.49
C THR A 77 8.98 0.47 22.75
N PRO A 78 7.87 -0.16 23.21
CA PRO A 78 6.61 0.53 23.26
C PRO A 78 6.86 1.74 24.13
N LEU A 79 6.79 2.93 23.51
CA LEU A 79 6.97 4.20 24.19
C LEU A 79 5.83 4.25 25.19
N ARG A 80 6.09 3.71 26.40
CA ARG A 80 5.13 3.59 27.49
C ARG A 80 4.40 4.91 27.54
N PRO A 81 3.09 4.95 27.25
CA PRO A 81 2.43 6.17 26.84
C PRO A 81 2.74 7.26 27.85
N ARG A 82 3.38 8.33 27.37
CA ARG A 82 4.03 9.37 28.19
C ARG A 82 3.07 10.01 29.21
N TRP A 83 1.78 9.84 28.97
CA TRP A 83 0.63 10.11 29.83
C TRP A 83 0.69 9.42 31.21
N ILE A 84 1.05 8.13 31.29
CA ILE A 84 1.14 7.39 32.57
C ILE A 84 2.21 8.01 33.47
N ARG A 85 3.33 8.45 32.88
CA ARG A 85 4.44 9.07 33.61
C ARG A 85 4.12 10.50 34.06
N THR A 86 3.24 11.23 33.37
CA THR A 86 2.75 12.55 33.81
C THR A 86 1.67 12.48 34.90
N HIS A 87 0.84 11.44 34.94
CA HIS A 87 -0.16 11.28 36.00
C HIS A 87 0.43 10.86 37.34
N GLY A 88 1.42 9.95 37.37
CA GLY A 88 2.10 9.57 38.62
C GLY A 88 2.79 10.76 39.31
N LEU A 89 3.47 11.61 38.54
CA LEU A 89 4.11 12.83 39.05
C LEU A 89 3.10 13.89 39.52
N ARG A 90 1.96 14.04 38.82
CA ARG A 90 0.88 14.93 39.28
C ARG A 90 0.22 14.45 40.56
N ALA A 91 -0.04 13.15 40.70
CA ALA A 91 -0.60 12.56 41.92
C ALA A 91 0.36 12.73 43.13
N ALA A 92 1.66 12.50 42.94
CA ALA A 92 2.67 12.75 43.96
C ALA A 92 2.77 14.23 44.34
N ALA A 93 2.74 15.14 43.36
CA ALA A 93 2.76 16.59 43.62
C ALA A 93 1.50 17.08 44.33
N SER A 94 0.31 16.58 43.98
CA SER A 94 -0.93 16.91 44.68
C SER A 94 -0.95 16.35 46.11
N LEU A 95 -0.42 15.15 46.34
CA LEU A 95 -0.28 14.58 47.69
C LEU A 95 0.70 15.41 48.54
N ALA A 96 1.85 15.80 47.96
CA ALA A 96 2.83 16.65 48.64
C ALA A 96 2.25 18.03 48.99
N LEU A 97 1.55 18.69 48.05
CA LEU A 97 0.87 19.96 48.31
C LEU A 97 -0.28 19.82 49.33
N PHE A 98 -1.00 18.70 49.34
CA PHE A 98 -2.04 18.44 50.33
C PHE A 98 -1.46 18.22 51.74
N LEU A 99 -0.35 17.49 51.87
CA LEU A 99 0.33 17.27 53.15
C LEU A 99 1.02 18.54 53.68
N LEU A 100 1.69 19.29 52.79
CA LEU A 100 2.34 20.57 53.15
C LEU A 100 1.31 21.67 53.45
N GLY A 101 0.23 21.73 52.68
CA GLY A 101 -0.88 22.66 52.88
C GLY A 101 -1.73 22.32 54.11
N GLY A 102 -1.97 21.03 54.39
CA GLY A 102 -2.72 20.57 55.56
C GLY A 102 -2.00 20.86 56.87
N THR A 103 -0.68 20.68 56.93
CA THR A 103 0.13 21.00 58.11
C THR A 103 0.22 22.51 58.36
N ALA A 104 0.43 23.32 57.31
CA ALA A 104 0.39 24.79 57.44
C ALA A 104 -1.01 25.32 57.79
N GLY A 105 -2.07 24.73 57.21
CA GLY A 105 -3.46 25.09 57.47
C GLY A 105 -3.91 24.82 58.90
N ALA A 106 -3.52 23.68 59.48
CA ALA A 106 -3.84 23.34 60.87
C ALA A 106 -3.23 24.33 61.88
N ALA A 107 -1.97 24.74 61.66
CA ALA A 107 -1.31 25.74 62.51
C ALA A 107 -1.99 27.12 62.46
N LEU A 108 -2.39 27.56 61.27
CA LEU A 108 -3.12 28.83 61.09
C LEU A 108 -4.56 28.78 61.61
N TRP A 109 -5.23 27.63 61.55
CA TRP A 109 -6.60 27.49 62.09
C TRP A 109 -6.59 27.57 63.62
N ASN A 110 -5.65 26.89 64.31
CA ASN A 110 -5.49 27.00 65.77
C ASN A 110 -5.21 28.44 66.25
N ALA A 111 -4.43 29.21 65.48
CA ALA A 111 -4.20 30.63 65.76
C ALA A 111 -5.46 31.51 65.55
N ARG A 112 -6.43 31.04 64.77
CA ARG A 112 -7.68 31.74 64.45
C ARG A 112 -8.82 31.38 65.42
N THR A 113 -8.96 30.12 65.82
CA THR A 113 -9.91 29.71 66.87
C THR A 113 -9.57 30.33 68.23
N SER A 114 -8.28 30.37 68.61
CA SER A 114 -7.82 31.12 69.80
C SER A 114 -8.26 32.60 69.77
N ARG A 115 -8.23 33.22 68.58
CA ARG A 115 -8.61 34.63 68.40
C ARG A 115 -10.13 34.84 68.33
N GLN A 116 -10.91 33.83 67.89
CA GLN A 116 -12.37 33.87 67.90
C GLN A 116 -12.97 33.60 69.27
N MET A 117 -12.40 32.71 70.11
CA MET A 117 -12.90 32.53 71.48
C MET A 117 -12.69 33.78 72.35
N ALA A 118 -11.63 34.56 72.09
CA ALA A 118 -11.45 35.88 72.71
C ALA A 118 -12.48 36.93 72.23
N ALA A 119 -13.05 36.77 71.03
CA ALA A 119 -14.01 37.72 70.45
C ALA A 119 -15.48 37.40 70.78
N VAL A 120 -15.83 36.12 70.99
CA VAL A 120 -17.20 35.70 71.39
C VAL A 120 -17.58 36.16 72.80
N ALA A 121 -16.60 36.55 73.64
CA ALA A 121 -16.85 37.22 74.92
C ALA A 121 -17.42 38.66 74.79
N ALA A 122 -17.50 39.21 73.57
CA ALA A 122 -17.96 40.58 73.32
C ALA A 122 -18.98 40.64 72.17
N ALA A 123 -20.23 40.25 72.44
CA ALA A 123 -21.33 40.32 71.47
C ALA A 123 -22.68 40.75 72.11
N PRO A 124 -23.40 41.70 71.49
CA PRO A 124 -24.86 41.82 71.59
C PRO A 124 -25.56 41.33 70.29
N ALA A 125 -26.85 40.98 70.42
CA ALA A 125 -27.61 40.16 69.45
C ALA A 125 -28.50 40.97 68.46
N PRO A 126 -29.07 40.34 67.39
CA PRO A 126 -29.53 41.03 66.17
C PRO A 126 -31.07 41.05 65.96
N ALA A 127 -31.53 41.54 64.79
CA ALA A 127 -32.90 41.41 64.28
C ALA A 127 -32.96 41.08 62.75
N PRO A 128 -34.05 40.47 62.20
CA PRO A 128 -34.05 39.81 60.86
C PRO A 128 -35.14 40.31 59.87
N ASN A 129 -35.33 39.56 58.75
CA ASN A 129 -36.47 39.49 57.78
C ASN A 129 -36.23 40.11 56.37
N VAL A 130 -36.84 39.71 55.23
CA VAL A 130 -37.66 38.54 54.75
C VAL A 130 -37.64 38.53 53.18
N ALA A 131 -38.10 37.47 52.50
CA ALA A 131 -38.15 37.33 51.02
C ALA A 131 -39.60 37.08 50.46
N GLU A 132 -39.85 37.27 49.14
CA GLU A 132 -41.14 37.07 48.42
C GLU A 132 -40.93 36.79 46.86
N PRO A 133 -41.95 36.36 46.05
CA PRO A 133 -41.77 35.31 45.01
C PRO A 133 -42.18 35.61 43.52
N VAL A 134 -42.68 34.59 42.76
CA VAL A 134 -42.63 34.40 41.28
C VAL A 134 -44.00 34.21 40.55
N THR A 135 -44.10 34.62 39.26
CA THR A 135 -44.97 34.09 38.15
C THR A 135 -44.56 34.75 36.78
N GLY A 136 -44.95 34.34 35.55
CA GLY A 136 -45.64 33.13 35.03
C GLY A 136 -46.15 33.22 33.56
N THR A 137 -46.14 32.10 32.79
CA THR A 137 -46.91 31.79 31.53
C THR A 137 -46.58 32.47 30.16
N PRO A 138 -46.96 31.89 28.97
CA PRO A 138 -46.16 31.97 27.71
C PRO A 138 -46.89 32.24 26.35
N ALA A 139 -46.14 32.07 25.23
CA ALA A 139 -46.52 31.82 23.81
C ALA A 139 -46.79 33.02 22.86
N GLU A 140 -46.08 33.12 21.71
CA GLU A 140 -46.52 32.64 20.37
C GLU A 140 -45.41 32.85 19.28
N SER A 141 -45.68 32.60 17.98
CA SER A 141 -44.65 32.48 16.91
C SER A 141 -44.93 33.27 15.61
N SER A 142 -43.89 33.44 14.76
CA SER A 142 -43.85 33.90 13.33
C SER A 142 -42.99 35.16 13.10
N PHE A 143 -42.43 35.48 11.92
CA PHE A 143 -41.96 34.74 10.73
C PHE A 143 -41.22 35.73 9.76
N ALA A 144 -40.42 35.23 8.81
CA ALA A 144 -39.83 35.91 7.62
C ALA A 144 -38.69 36.96 7.74
N GLY A 145 -37.74 36.88 6.80
CA GLY A 145 -36.66 37.87 6.56
C GLY A 145 -35.28 37.25 6.19
N LEU A 146 -35.17 36.38 5.17
CA LEU A 146 -34.75 36.66 3.77
C LEU A 146 -33.24 36.95 3.54
N MET A 147 -32.74 36.50 2.35
CA MET A 147 -31.34 36.47 1.85
C MET A 147 -30.46 35.35 2.46
N GLY A 148 -29.73 34.51 1.71
CA GLY A 148 -29.64 34.30 0.25
C GLY A 148 -28.26 33.75 -0.16
N GLY A 149 -28.20 32.68 -0.96
CA GLY A 149 -26.93 32.15 -1.52
C GLY A 149 -26.82 30.62 -1.55
N THR A 150 -26.68 30.05 -2.76
CA THR A 150 -26.68 28.60 -3.05
C THR A 150 -25.29 27.96 -3.02
N PRO A 151 -25.13 26.71 -2.54
CA PRO A 151 -24.02 25.83 -2.91
C PRO A 151 -24.39 24.90 -4.08
N ASN A 152 -23.40 24.56 -4.91
CA ASN A 152 -23.57 23.81 -6.16
C ASN A 152 -23.52 22.28 -5.95
N GLU A 153 -24.26 21.55 -6.80
CA GLU A 153 -24.20 20.10 -7.03
C GLU A 153 -22.90 19.71 -7.80
N ALA A 154 -22.41 18.48 -7.93
CA ALA A 154 -22.89 17.13 -7.61
C ALA A 154 -21.66 16.19 -7.35
N PRO A 155 -21.70 14.86 -7.59
CA PRO A 155 -22.21 13.87 -6.64
C PRO A 155 -21.16 12.85 -6.18
N ARG A 156 -21.31 12.30 -4.96
CA ARG A 156 -20.56 11.11 -4.51
C ARG A 156 -21.38 9.84 -4.73
N SER A 157 -20.90 8.98 -5.63
CA SER A 157 -21.46 7.64 -5.84
C SER A 157 -21.20 6.74 -4.63
N SER A 158 -22.26 6.15 -4.07
CA SER A 158 -22.19 5.22 -2.95
C SER A 158 -22.35 3.78 -3.41
N VAL A 159 -21.26 3.00 -3.43
CA VAL A 159 -21.33 1.54 -3.58
C VAL A 159 -21.36 0.90 -2.20
N ARG A 160 -22.46 0.21 -1.87
CA ARG A 160 -22.57 -0.57 -0.64
C ARG A 160 -21.95 -1.96 -0.85
N LEU A 161 -20.95 -2.30 -0.06
CA LEU A 161 -20.58 -3.69 0.19
C LEU A 161 -21.54 -4.27 1.23
N ALA A 162 -22.16 -5.41 0.93
CA ALA A 162 -22.89 -6.22 1.90
C ALA A 162 -22.49 -7.69 1.74
N SER A 163 -22.01 -8.28 2.83
CA SER A 163 -21.58 -9.67 2.95
C SER A 163 -22.77 -10.62 3.09
N THR A 164 -22.64 -11.89 2.66
CA THR A 164 -22.85 -13.09 3.51
C THR A 164 -22.71 -14.39 2.70
N ALA A 165 -22.22 -15.44 3.37
CA ALA A 165 -22.33 -16.86 2.99
C ALA A 165 -23.21 -17.58 4.05
N PRO A 166 -23.42 -18.92 4.06
CA PRO A 166 -23.10 -19.97 3.09
C PRO A 166 -24.23 -21.03 2.82
N ALA A 167 -23.94 -21.97 1.91
CA ALA A 167 -24.32 -23.40 1.92
C ALA A 167 -25.78 -23.92 1.75
N ALA A 168 -25.83 -25.21 1.39
CA ALA A 168 -26.90 -26.21 1.42
C ALA A 168 -27.71 -26.50 0.13
N VAL A 169 -28.07 -27.78 -0.01
CA VAL A 169 -28.60 -28.47 -1.19
C VAL A 169 -30.04 -28.91 -0.90
N ASP A 170 -30.98 -28.67 -1.81
CA ASP A 170 -31.93 -29.68 -2.35
C ASP A 170 -33.03 -29.06 -3.25
N THR A 171 -33.67 -29.93 -4.03
CA THR A 171 -34.64 -29.69 -5.13
C THR A 171 -36.04 -29.22 -4.65
N PRO A 172 -37.00 -28.77 -5.52
CA PRO A 172 -37.16 -29.08 -6.94
C PRO A 172 -37.52 -27.92 -7.91
N SER A 173 -37.67 -28.30 -9.18
CA SER A 173 -38.03 -27.48 -10.35
C SER A 173 -39.25 -26.57 -10.17
N ALA A 174 -39.03 -25.33 -9.72
CA ALA A 174 -39.91 -24.22 -10.05
C ALA A 174 -39.51 -23.64 -11.41
N MET A 175 -40.47 -23.57 -12.33
CA MET A 175 -40.34 -23.03 -13.68
C MET A 175 -40.00 -21.53 -13.62
N ARG A 176 -38.71 -21.19 -13.44
CA ARG A 176 -38.22 -19.81 -13.45
C ARG A 176 -38.54 -19.20 -14.80
N ALA A 177 -39.54 -18.32 -14.82
CA ALA A 177 -39.73 -17.36 -15.89
C ALA A 177 -38.36 -16.72 -16.16
N ARG A 178 -37.87 -16.86 -17.39
CA ARG A 178 -36.62 -16.21 -17.82
C ARG A 178 -36.93 -14.72 -17.86
N THR A 179 -36.68 -14.03 -16.75
CA THR A 179 -36.64 -12.57 -16.71
C THR A 179 -35.52 -12.17 -17.66
N THR A 180 -35.90 -11.84 -18.89
CA THR A 180 -34.96 -11.40 -19.93
C THR A 180 -34.37 -10.10 -19.45
N ALA A 181 -33.16 -10.16 -18.87
CA ALA A 181 -32.43 -8.95 -18.51
C ALA A 181 -32.40 -8.05 -19.76
N PRO A 182 -32.73 -6.75 -19.62
CA PRO A 182 -32.79 -5.86 -20.78
C PRO A 182 -31.46 -5.93 -21.51
N ARG A 183 -31.48 -6.41 -22.76
CA ARG A 183 -30.28 -6.55 -23.60
C ARG A 183 -29.55 -5.19 -23.56
N PRO A 184 -28.28 -5.15 -23.12
CA PRO A 184 -27.57 -3.88 -23.01
C PRO A 184 -27.62 -3.18 -24.36
N ALA A 185 -28.01 -1.90 -24.35
CA ALA A 185 -28.09 -1.11 -25.56
C ALA A 185 -26.73 -1.17 -26.28
N PRO A 186 -26.68 -1.35 -27.61
CA PRO A 186 -25.42 -1.47 -28.31
C PRO A 186 -24.59 -0.21 -28.06
N VAL A 187 -23.41 -0.38 -27.46
CA VAL A 187 -22.45 0.70 -27.25
C VAL A 187 -22.13 1.28 -28.62
N ARG A 188 -22.49 2.55 -28.84
CA ARG A 188 -22.21 3.25 -30.10
C ARG A 188 -20.73 3.60 -30.16
N VAL A 189 -19.93 2.67 -30.66
CA VAL A 189 -18.52 2.89 -30.97
C VAL A 189 -18.42 3.93 -32.09
N THR A 190 -17.69 5.01 -31.84
CA THR A 190 -17.39 6.00 -32.89
C THR A 190 -16.30 5.49 -33.82
N PRO A 191 -16.22 5.96 -35.09
CA PRO A 191 -15.16 5.54 -36.01
C PRO A 191 -13.75 5.73 -35.42
N ARG A 192 -13.53 6.86 -34.73
CA ARG A 192 -12.28 7.16 -34.03
C ARG A 192 -11.93 6.12 -32.97
N GLN A 193 -12.89 5.69 -32.14
CA GLN A 193 -12.67 4.64 -31.15
C GLN A 193 -12.33 3.28 -31.79
N ALA A 194 -12.89 2.97 -32.96
CA ALA A 194 -12.54 1.76 -33.71
C ALA A 194 -11.12 1.86 -34.29
N GLU A 195 -10.70 3.02 -34.80
CA GLU A 195 -9.33 3.30 -35.27
C GLU A 195 -8.31 3.28 -34.13
N ASP A 196 -8.66 3.81 -32.95
CA ASP A 196 -7.84 3.74 -31.73
C ASP A 196 -7.65 2.27 -31.29
N ALA A 197 -8.74 1.50 -31.24
CA ALA A 197 -8.68 0.06 -30.89
C ALA A 197 -7.88 -0.77 -31.91
N ALA A 198 -8.01 -0.48 -33.21
CA ALA A 198 -7.23 -1.15 -34.26
C ALA A 198 -5.72 -0.86 -34.11
N ARG A 199 -5.34 0.37 -33.78
CA ARG A 199 -3.93 0.72 -33.47
C ARG A 199 -3.41 0.01 -32.23
N GLN A 200 -4.22 -0.07 -31.16
CA GLN A 200 -3.86 -0.81 -29.95
C GLN A 200 -3.65 -2.30 -30.24
N LEU A 201 -4.52 -2.93 -31.05
CA LEU A 201 -4.39 -4.34 -31.44
C LEU A 201 -3.09 -4.59 -32.23
N LEU A 202 -2.75 -3.73 -33.19
CA LEU A 202 -1.51 -3.84 -33.96
C LEU A 202 -0.25 -3.65 -33.08
N GLN A 203 -0.30 -2.72 -32.12
CA GLN A 203 0.78 -2.53 -31.14
C GLN A 203 0.94 -3.75 -30.22
N ALA A 204 -0.16 -4.30 -29.71
CA ALA A 204 -0.15 -5.52 -28.89
C ALA A 204 0.38 -6.72 -29.68
N GLN A 205 0.00 -6.88 -30.95
CA GLN A 205 0.51 -7.92 -31.83
C GLN A 205 2.03 -7.78 -32.06
N ALA A 206 2.52 -6.57 -32.32
CA ALA A 206 3.96 -6.32 -32.48
C ALA A 206 4.74 -6.61 -31.19
N ALA A 207 4.22 -6.20 -30.03
CA ALA A 207 4.82 -6.49 -28.73
C ALA A 207 4.87 -7.99 -28.43
N TYR A 208 3.79 -8.72 -28.75
CA TYR A 208 3.70 -10.18 -28.62
C TYR A 208 4.72 -10.91 -29.51
N VAL A 209 4.81 -10.54 -30.80
CA VAL A 209 5.80 -11.12 -31.73
C VAL A 209 7.23 -10.85 -31.26
N GLY A 210 7.54 -9.63 -30.82
CA GLY A 210 8.85 -9.30 -30.26
C GLY A 210 9.17 -10.07 -28.97
N ALA A 211 8.17 -10.35 -28.12
CA ALA A 211 8.33 -11.18 -26.93
C ALA A 211 8.63 -12.65 -27.30
N LEU A 212 7.91 -13.22 -28.27
CA LEU A 212 8.18 -14.57 -28.78
C LEU A 212 9.60 -14.69 -29.38
N GLN A 213 10.07 -13.68 -30.12
CA GLN A 213 11.42 -13.67 -30.68
C GLN A 213 12.50 -13.64 -29.59
N ARG A 214 12.36 -12.80 -28.55
CA ARG A 214 13.28 -12.80 -27.41
C ARG A 214 13.26 -14.13 -26.65
N TYR A 215 12.09 -14.73 -26.46
CA TYR A 215 11.98 -16.05 -25.85
C TYR A 215 12.69 -17.12 -26.69
N ALA A 216 12.46 -17.15 -28.00
CA ALA A 216 13.10 -18.10 -28.91
C ALA A 216 14.63 -17.96 -28.91
N ALA A 217 15.15 -16.73 -28.89
CA ALA A 217 16.60 -16.48 -28.80
C ALA A 217 17.23 -16.97 -27.48
N ILE A 218 16.47 -16.96 -26.37
CA ILE A 218 16.94 -17.52 -25.10
C ILE A 218 16.83 -19.05 -25.11
N ALA A 219 15.69 -19.60 -25.55
CA ALA A 219 15.38 -21.03 -25.47
C ALA A 219 16.09 -21.90 -26.53
N ASP A 220 16.53 -21.33 -27.65
CA ASP A 220 17.24 -22.06 -28.71
C ASP A 220 18.50 -22.76 -28.15
N PRO A 221 18.63 -24.10 -28.26
CA PRO A 221 19.82 -24.81 -27.81
C PRO A 221 21.11 -24.37 -28.51
N ASN A 222 21.02 -23.73 -29.69
CA ASN A 222 22.18 -23.24 -30.45
C ASN A 222 22.56 -21.79 -30.10
N SER A 223 21.80 -21.12 -29.24
CA SER A 223 22.04 -19.72 -28.85
C SER A 223 23.34 -19.49 -28.05
N GLY A 224 23.99 -20.55 -27.58
CA GLY A 224 25.11 -20.48 -26.64
C GLY A 224 24.69 -20.17 -25.21
N ASN A 225 23.39 -19.99 -24.93
CA ASN A 225 22.91 -19.76 -23.56
C ASN A 225 23.12 -21.01 -22.69
N PRO A 226 23.62 -20.83 -21.46
CA PRO A 226 23.86 -21.95 -20.55
C PRO A 226 22.53 -22.64 -20.19
N PRO A 227 22.54 -23.97 -19.98
CA PRO A 227 21.31 -24.77 -19.89
C PRO A 227 20.41 -24.37 -18.71
N GLU A 228 20.97 -23.82 -17.64
CA GLU A 228 20.23 -23.30 -16.48
C GLU A 228 19.37 -22.08 -16.86
N THR A 229 19.90 -21.17 -17.70
CA THR A 229 19.15 -20.01 -18.22
C THR A 229 18.02 -20.47 -19.14
N ARG A 230 18.26 -21.50 -19.96
CA ARG A 230 17.22 -22.10 -20.82
C ARG A 230 16.12 -22.76 -19.97
N LEU A 231 16.48 -23.47 -18.91
CA LEU A 231 15.54 -24.09 -17.99
C LEU A 231 14.69 -23.03 -17.25
N ALA A 232 15.31 -21.96 -16.74
CA ALA A 232 14.61 -20.86 -16.07
C ALA A 232 13.62 -20.13 -17.01
N ALA A 233 13.96 -19.96 -18.29
CA ALA A 233 13.07 -19.40 -19.29
C ALA A 233 11.85 -20.31 -19.55
N LEU A 234 12.08 -21.64 -19.64
CA LEU A 234 11.04 -22.65 -19.79
C LEU A 234 10.09 -22.71 -18.57
N ASP A 235 10.63 -22.66 -17.35
CA ASP A 235 9.81 -22.62 -16.12
C ASP A 235 8.92 -21.37 -16.07
N ARG A 236 9.45 -20.21 -16.46
CA ARG A 236 8.66 -18.97 -16.54
C ARG A 236 7.56 -19.07 -17.60
N LEU A 237 7.83 -19.67 -18.76
CA LEU A 237 6.81 -19.88 -19.79
C LEU A 237 5.71 -20.86 -19.35
N VAL A 238 6.06 -21.96 -18.67
CA VAL A 238 5.07 -22.90 -18.11
C VAL A 238 4.17 -22.21 -17.09
N THR A 239 4.75 -21.35 -16.23
CA THR A 239 4.00 -20.59 -15.23
C THR A 239 3.03 -19.60 -15.88
N LEU A 240 3.52 -18.76 -16.80
CA LEU A 240 2.69 -17.75 -17.50
C LEU A 240 1.59 -18.39 -18.36
N THR A 241 1.87 -19.52 -18.99
CA THR A 241 0.85 -20.23 -19.79
C THR A 241 -0.18 -20.93 -18.91
N ALA A 242 0.18 -21.40 -17.71
CA ALA A 242 -0.81 -21.92 -16.76
C ALA A 242 -1.77 -20.81 -16.28
N GLU A 243 -1.24 -19.65 -15.87
CA GLU A 243 -2.04 -18.47 -15.49
C GLU A 243 -2.96 -18.01 -16.64
N ALA A 244 -2.47 -18.01 -17.87
CA ALA A 244 -3.28 -17.68 -19.04
C ALA A 244 -4.40 -18.72 -19.32
N LEU A 245 -4.17 -20.01 -19.01
CA LEU A 245 -5.19 -21.07 -19.11
C LEU A 245 -6.26 -20.98 -18.02
N GLU A 246 -5.97 -20.41 -16.84
CA GLU A 246 -7.01 -20.13 -15.84
C GLU A 246 -8.05 -19.13 -16.36
N HIS A 247 -7.59 -18.16 -17.18
CA HIS A 247 -8.45 -17.15 -17.80
C HIS A 247 -9.10 -17.62 -19.11
N ALA A 248 -8.41 -18.47 -19.89
CA ALA A 248 -8.85 -18.93 -21.21
C ALA A 248 -8.60 -20.45 -21.42
N PRO A 249 -9.27 -21.34 -20.67
CA PRO A 249 -8.96 -22.78 -20.67
C PRO A 249 -9.21 -23.48 -22.02
N GLY A 250 -10.09 -22.90 -22.85
CA GLY A 250 -10.43 -23.41 -24.19
C GLY A 250 -9.54 -22.87 -25.31
N ASP A 251 -8.51 -22.07 -25.03
CA ASP A 251 -7.65 -21.49 -26.06
C ASP A 251 -6.67 -22.55 -26.62
N PRO A 252 -6.75 -22.91 -27.92
CA PRO A 252 -5.90 -23.96 -28.49
C PRO A 252 -4.43 -23.52 -28.65
N VAL A 253 -4.16 -22.21 -28.75
CA VAL A 253 -2.81 -21.65 -28.92
C VAL A 253 -2.08 -21.68 -27.58
N ILE A 254 -2.72 -21.20 -26.50
CA ILE A 254 -2.13 -21.22 -25.15
C ILE A 254 -1.90 -22.66 -24.70
N ASN A 255 -2.86 -23.56 -24.91
CA ASN A 255 -2.69 -25.00 -24.63
C ASN A 255 -1.50 -25.61 -25.40
N GLY A 256 -1.36 -25.29 -26.70
CA GLY A 256 -0.24 -25.74 -27.51
C GLY A 256 1.12 -25.29 -26.97
N TYR A 257 1.26 -24.01 -26.63
CA TYR A 257 2.49 -23.48 -26.02
C TYR A 257 2.78 -24.08 -24.64
N HIS A 258 1.76 -24.25 -23.79
CA HIS A 258 1.92 -24.84 -22.45
C HIS A 258 2.46 -26.27 -22.50
N LEU A 259 1.88 -27.11 -23.39
CA LEU A 259 2.30 -28.50 -23.57
C LEU A 259 3.72 -28.59 -24.15
N ALA A 260 4.05 -27.77 -25.16
CA ALA A 260 5.38 -27.73 -25.74
C ALA A 260 6.45 -27.30 -24.72
N ALA A 261 6.20 -26.23 -23.96
CA ALA A 261 7.10 -25.74 -22.92
C ALA A 261 7.32 -26.79 -21.81
N THR A 262 6.24 -27.47 -21.39
CA THR A 262 6.31 -28.51 -20.36
C THR A 262 7.11 -29.73 -20.83
N ALA A 263 6.95 -30.14 -22.09
CA ALA A 263 7.69 -31.24 -22.68
C ALA A 263 9.19 -30.93 -22.77
N GLU A 264 9.55 -29.74 -23.30
CA GLU A 264 10.93 -29.33 -23.49
C GLU A 264 11.65 -29.10 -22.15
N ARG A 265 11.00 -28.47 -21.17
CA ARG A 265 11.51 -28.37 -19.78
C ARG A 265 11.84 -29.74 -19.22
N SER A 266 10.92 -30.69 -19.37
CA SER A 266 11.08 -32.05 -18.84
C SER A 266 12.19 -32.82 -19.53
N ARG A 267 12.46 -32.51 -20.81
CA ARG A 267 13.60 -33.04 -21.56
C ARG A 267 14.91 -32.47 -21.06
N LEU A 268 15.06 -31.14 -21.06
CA LEU A 268 16.29 -30.45 -20.65
C LEU A 268 16.72 -30.82 -19.23
N ARG A 269 15.75 -30.99 -18.31
CA ARG A 269 16.05 -31.44 -16.94
C ARG A 269 16.64 -32.85 -16.90
N ARG A 270 16.17 -33.79 -17.72
CA ARG A 270 16.75 -35.14 -17.80
C ARG A 270 18.14 -35.15 -18.44
N GLU A 271 18.38 -34.28 -19.43
CA GLU A 271 19.71 -34.11 -20.03
C GLU A 271 20.69 -33.60 -18.95
N LEU A 272 20.32 -32.57 -18.19
CA LEU A 272 21.12 -32.08 -17.04
C LEU A 272 21.34 -33.14 -15.93
N GLU A 273 20.33 -33.94 -15.61
CA GLU A 273 20.45 -35.05 -14.64
C GLU A 273 21.45 -36.13 -15.13
N GLN A 274 21.51 -36.39 -16.45
CA GLN A 274 22.44 -37.35 -17.07
C GLN A 274 23.87 -36.80 -17.20
N ASP A 275 24.02 -35.54 -17.59
CA ASP A 275 25.31 -34.86 -17.66
C ASP A 275 25.94 -34.77 -16.26
N ALA A 276 25.15 -34.43 -15.24
CA ALA A 276 25.59 -34.43 -13.85
C ALA A 276 26.06 -35.83 -13.40
N GLN A 277 25.30 -36.89 -13.70
CA GLN A 277 25.72 -38.27 -13.38
C GLN A 277 27.02 -38.66 -14.09
N THR A 278 27.20 -38.25 -15.34
CA THR A 278 28.40 -38.56 -16.13
C THR A 278 29.63 -37.81 -15.60
N ALA A 279 29.48 -36.57 -15.13
CA ALA A 279 30.57 -35.76 -14.58
C ALA A 279 31.12 -36.24 -13.22
N TRP A 280 30.47 -37.21 -12.56
CA TRP A 280 30.94 -37.84 -11.32
C TRP A 280 31.84 -39.08 -11.53
N PHE A 281 32.00 -39.57 -12.78
CA PHE A 281 32.78 -40.76 -13.13
C PHE A 281 34.06 -40.41 -13.93
#